data_AF-A0A484XL02-F1
#
_entry.id   AF-A0A484XL02-F1
#
_cell.length_a   1.000
_cell.length_b   1.000
_cell.length_c   1.000
_cell.angle_alpha   90.00
_cell.angle_beta   90.00
_cell.angle_gamma   90.00
#
_symmetry.space_group_name_H-M   'P 1'
#
loop_
_entity.id
_entity.type
_entity.pdbx_description
1 polymer ?
#
loop_
_entity_poly.entity_id
_entity_poly.type
_entity_poly.pdbx_seq_one_letter_code
_entity_poly.pdbx_strand_id
1 'polypeptide(L)' 'MLPDVAWHNTIRPQLWRKLAVNCVINPLTALWDCPNGELQNHPQEVAVLCAEVAAVIEREGPAHVGGGFTLLCRPGN' A
#
# COMPACT_ATOMS: atom_id res chain seq x y z
N MET A 1 -15.87 -15.23 19.87
CA MET A 1 -14.89 -14.15 20.18
C MET A 1 -15.26 -12.96 19.31
N LEU A 2 -15.50 -11.80 19.90
CA LEU A 2 -15.64 -10.55 19.14
C LEU A 2 -14.24 -10.11 18.68
N PRO A 3 -14.09 -9.58 17.46
CA PRO A 3 -12.79 -9.15 16.96
C PRO A 3 -12.26 -7.97 17.78
N ASP A 4 -10.94 -7.86 17.83
CA ASP A 4 -10.21 -6.79 18.49
C ASP A 4 -10.65 -5.43 17.93
N VAL A 5 -11.25 -4.58 18.77
CA VAL A 5 -11.78 -3.27 18.39
C VAL A 5 -10.92 -2.19 19.02
N ALA A 6 -10.04 -1.62 18.22
CA ALA A 6 -9.17 -0.53 18.66
C ALA A 6 -9.79 0.83 18.29
N TRP A 7 -10.11 1.65 19.28
CA TRP A 7 -10.56 3.02 19.07
C TRP A 7 -9.38 3.87 18.58
N HIS A 8 -9.53 4.49 17.41
CA HIS A 8 -8.50 5.33 16.82
C HIS A 8 -9.02 6.76 16.69
N ASN A 9 -8.43 7.70 17.45
CA ASN A 9 -8.74 9.13 17.35
C ASN A 9 -8.48 9.70 15.95
N THR A 10 -7.63 9.02 15.16
CA THR A 10 -7.32 9.34 13.78
C THR A 10 -7.35 8.08 12.93
N ILE A 11 -8.49 7.77 12.32
CA ILE A 11 -8.68 6.61 11.41
C ILE A 11 -8.04 6.81 10.03
N ARG A 12 -7.80 8.08 9.67
CA ARG A 12 -7.28 8.49 8.35
C ARG A 12 -5.96 7.79 7.98
N PRO A 13 -4.91 7.73 8.83
CA PRO A 13 -3.69 7.01 8.51
C PRO A 13 -3.88 5.53 8.13
N GLN A 14 -4.75 4.82 8.85
CA GLN A 14 -5.02 3.39 8.62
C GLN A 14 -5.72 3.19 7.28
N LEU A 15 -6.64 4.09 6.92
CA LEU A 15 -7.31 4.08 5.63
C LEU A 15 -6.33 4.32 4.49
N TRP A 16 -5.43 5.30 4.62
CA TRP A 16 -4.42 5.56 3.59
C TRP A 16 -3.45 4.40 3.40
N ARG A 17 -3.01 3.74 4.48
CA ARG A 17 -2.18 2.53 4.38
C ARG A 17 -2.89 1.42 3.62
N LYS A 18 -4.19 1.22 3.89
CA LYS A 18 -4.99 0.20 3.19
C LYS A 18 -5.23 0.57 1.73
N LEU A 19 -5.47 1.85 1.44
CA LEU A 19 -5.59 2.37 0.08
C LEU A 19 -4.31 2.12 -0.71
N ALA A 20 -3.15 2.43 -0.14
CA ALA A 20 -1.85 2.25 -0.78
C ALA A 20 -1.62 0.80 -1.21
N VAL A 21 -1.86 -0.15 -0.31
CA VAL A 21 -1.74 -1.60 -0.60
C VAL A 21 -2.72 -2.03 -1.71
N ASN A 22 -3.98 -1.59 -1.63
CA ASN A 22 -5.00 -1.92 -2.63
C ASN A 22 -4.68 -1.32 -4.01
N CYS A 23 -4.08 -0.14 -4.08
CA CYS A 23 -3.67 0.50 -5.33
C CYS A 23 -2.56 -0.25 -6.06
N VAL A 24 -1.78 -1.09 -5.36
CA VAL A 24 -0.75 -1.93 -5.98
C VAL A 24 -1.32 -3.30 -6.35
N ILE A 25 -2.04 -3.94 -5.41
CA ILE A 25 -2.52 -5.31 -5.61
C ILE A 25 -3.68 -5.37 -6.61
N ASN A 26 -4.70 -4.52 -6.45
CA ASN A 26 -5.95 -4.68 -7.21
C ASN A 26 -5.78 -4.46 -8.72
N PRO A 27 -4.98 -3.48 -9.21
CA PRO A 27 -4.78 -3.33 -10.65
C PRO A 27 -4.02 -4.52 -11.25
N LEU A 28 -2.99 -5.03 -10.58
CA LEU A 28 -2.19 -6.14 -11.08
C LEU A 28 -3.01 -7.43 -11.18
N THR A 29 -3.77 -7.76 -10.13
CA THR A 29 -4.61 -8.96 -10.15
C THR A 29 -5.76 -8.85 -11.15
N ALA A 30 -6.31 -7.65 -11.37
CA ALA A 30 -7.33 -7.42 -12.39
C ALA A 30 -6.79 -7.50 -13.82
N LEU A 31 -5.56 -7.01 -14.07
CA LEU A 31 -4.93 -7.05 -15.38
C LEU A 31 -4.43 -8.45 -15.76
N TRP A 32 -3.96 -9.22 -14.78
CA TRP A 32 -3.39 -10.55 -15.00
C TRP A 32 -4.37 -11.70 -14.70
N ASP A 33 -5.57 -11.38 -14.21
CA ASP A 33 -6.58 -12.35 -13.77
C ASP A 33 -5.99 -13.43 -12.84
N CYS A 34 -5.20 -12.97 -11.86
CA CYS A 34 -4.38 -13.83 -11.02
C CYS A 34 -4.72 -13.69 -9.53
N PRO A 35 -4.48 -14.73 -8.70
CA PRO A 35 -4.61 -14.60 -7.26
C PRO A 35 -3.52 -13.68 -6.68
N ASN A 36 -3.81 -13.00 -5.56
CA ASN A 36 -2.84 -12.10 -4.90
C ASN A 36 -1.48 -12.74 -4.60
N GLY A 37 -1.46 -14.06 -4.31
CA GLY A 37 -0.24 -14.80 -4.02
C GLY A 37 0.72 -14.86 -5.21
N GLU A 38 0.21 -14.75 -6.44
CA GLU A 38 1.01 -14.79 -7.67
C GLU A 38 1.89 -13.54 -7.82
N LEU A 39 1.50 -12.42 -7.22
CA LEU A 39 2.28 -11.18 -7.25
C LEU A 39 3.67 -11.32 -6.61
N GLN A 40 3.88 -12.33 -5.76
CA GLN A 40 5.20 -12.63 -5.20
C GLN A 40 6.23 -13.01 -6.26
N ASN A 41 5.78 -13.48 -7.44
CA ASN A 41 6.63 -13.80 -8.57
C ASN A 41 6.97 -12.58 -9.44
N HIS A 42 6.35 -11.42 -9.17
CA HIS A 42 6.49 -10.17 -9.94
C HIS A 42 6.97 -9.01 -9.05
N PRO A 43 8.10 -9.16 -8.32
CA PRO A 43 8.54 -8.17 -7.35
C PRO A 43 8.92 -6.83 -8.00
N GLN A 44 9.33 -6.83 -9.28
CA GLN A 44 9.72 -5.62 -9.99
C GLN A 44 8.51 -4.74 -10.32
N GLU A 45 7.45 -5.34 -10.86
CA GLU A 45 6.20 -4.66 -11.20
C GLU A 45 5.52 -4.11 -9.94
N VAL A 46 5.52 -4.90 -8.86
CA VAL A 46 5.04 -4.46 -7.54
C VAL A 46 5.87 -3.28 -7.03
N ALA A 47 7.20 -3.31 -7.16
CA ALA A 47 8.06 -2.22 -6.71
C ALA A 47 7.85 -0.92 -7.50
N VAL A 48 7.64 -1.00 -8.82
CA VAL A 48 7.34 0.17 -9.67
C VAL A 48 6.03 0.84 -9.23
N LEU A 49 4.96 0.07 -9.10
CA LEU A 49 3.67 0.60 -8.65
C LEU A 49 3.73 1.14 -7.22
N CYS A 50 4.45 0.47 -6.33
CA CYS A 50 4.73 0.98 -4.99
C CYS A 50 5.40 2.37 -5.02
N ALA A 51 6.39 2.57 -5.89
CA ALA A 51 7.06 3.88 -6.03
C ALA A 51 6.10 4.98 -6.53
N GLU A 52 5.24 4.67 -7.50
CA GLU A 52 4.24 5.62 -8.01
C GLU A 52 3.21 5.99 -6.94
N VAL A 53 2.69 4.99 -6.23
CA VAL A 53 1.74 5.19 -5.13
C VAL A 53 2.38 5.99 -4.00
N ALA A 54 3.66 5.78 -3.71
CA ALA A 54 4.39 6.56 -2.70
C ALA A 54 4.47 8.03 -3.09
N ALA A 55 4.80 8.33 -4.35
CA ALA A 55 4.85 9.70 -4.85
C ALA A 55 3.49 10.41 -4.76
N VAL A 56 2.37 9.70 -4.97
CA VAL A 56 1.02 10.24 -4.80
C VAL A 56 0.72 10.51 -3.33
N ILE A 57 1.04 9.57 -2.44
CA ILE A 57 0.79 9.71 -0.99
C ILE A 57 1.66 10.82 -0.37
N GLU A 58 2.88 11.03 -0.84
CA GLU A 58 3.72 12.16 -0.38
C GLU A 58 3.12 13.52 -0.75
N ARG A 59 2.43 13.61 -1.89
CA ARG A 59 1.86 14.87 -2.39
C ARG A 59 0.47 15.15 -1.83
N GLU A 60 -0.38 14.14 -1.81
CA GLU A 60 -1.82 14.28 -1.52
C GLU A 60 -2.22 13.68 -0.17
N GLY A 61 -1.36 12.84 0.41
CA GLY A 61 -1.60 12.15 1.66
C GLY A 61 -1.27 13.00 2.89
N PRO A 62 -1.77 12.62 4.07
CA PRO A 62 -1.39 13.26 5.32
C PRO A 62 0.11 13.10 5.59
N ALA A 63 0.78 14.16 6.07
CA ALA A 63 2.23 14.20 6.27
C ALA A 63 2.84 13.01 7.06
N HIS A 64 2.06 12.42 7.97
CA HIS A 64 2.48 11.27 8.78
C HIS A 64 2.39 9.91 8.07
N VAL A 65 1.79 9.84 6.87
CA VAL A 65 1.64 8.60 6.10
C VAL A 65 2.72 8.47 5.03
N GLY A 66 3.06 9.56 4.35
CA GLY A 66 4.06 9.58 3.27
C GLY A 66 5.40 8.98 3.69
N GLY A 67 5.95 9.42 4.84
CA GLY A 67 7.25 8.94 5.32
C GLY A 67 7.33 7.43 5.60
N GLY A 68 6.22 6.80 6.03
CA GLY A 68 6.21 5.37 6.34
C GLY A 68 6.10 4.48 5.09
N PHE A 69 5.35 4.93 4.09
CA PHE A 69 5.18 4.18 2.85
C PHE A 69 6.40 4.33 1.93
N THR A 70 6.99 5.53 1.82
CA THR A 70 8.24 5.74 1.07
C THR A 70 9.39 4.91 1.62
N LEU A 71 9.47 4.70 2.94
CA LEU A 71 10.49 3.83 3.53
C LEU A 71 10.32 2.36 3.13
N LEU A 72 9.08 1.89 3.00
CA LEU A 72 8.76 0.53 2.54
C LEU A 72 9.07 0.32 1.05
N CYS A 73 9.04 1.37 0.25
CA CYS A 73 9.29 1.30 -1.19
C CYS A 73 10.76 1.50 -1.58
N ARG A 74 11.67 1.74 -0.64
CA ARG A 74 13.10 1.90 -0.93
C ARG A 74 13.78 0.54 -1.17
N PRO A 75 14.58 0.39 -2.24
CA PRO A 75 15.36 -0.83 -2.45
C PRO A 75 16.42 -0.96 -1.35
N GLY A 76 16.26 -1.93 -0.45
CA GLY A 76 17.24 -2.24 0.61
C GLY A 76 16.72 -2.36 2.04
N ASN A 77 15.40 -2.47 2.27
CA ASN A 77 14.81 -2.87 3.56
C ASN A 77 14.06 -4.20 3.43
#